data_AF-A0A225DJR7-F1
#
_entry.id   AF-A0A225DJR7-F1
#
_cell.length_a   1.000
_cell.length_b   1.000
_cell.length_c   1.000
_cell.angle_alpha   90.00
_cell.angle_beta   90.00
_cell.angle_gamma   90.00
#
_symmetry.space_group_name_H-M   'P 1'
#
loop_
_entity.id
_entity.type
_entity.pdbx_description
1 polymer ?
#
loop_
_entity_poly.entity_id
_entity_poly.type
_entity_poly.pdbx_seq_one_letter_code
_entity_poly.pdbx_strand_id
1 'polypeptide(L)'
;MSAGRNDPCPCGSGKKYKKCCFGKDSEAKAKQVLAPPPPPPRAAGSPRPALLPPPPTPPPPPPNPVTEKMDGIWAEFEAQTAGGRVRVFRETLEDAEMIDGLAYEMLSQIHSDALQDGNRARFAECVAALRERQAGAYQKDAVYYMSWCLQDALADGRQDAVVAFARESAALAGANIDMFSRDVEALEYHGQFDVLLETFRTAWSGVKGNTKNIMSWGIDRFAEQACRFEIYHYLEHATAPDPADRGLLDRLEPYFDDPNPELLRDFIADVTGKSGREWRAEDFEMKPPRKRGGWDDRSDRRPPDPAVVNLGRLIDEFLGYLRREEQVPFTRWELIRSELLEYFVRRHEGDLDPHPSMLEQAMNPRLKLPKPPRPIHPLCPERVTFDKCLGGMIGMLNLLYHTMTALFLITPAWLRFLESRRLIDAGIRNRVLNDLRPLHTTLLGIWKKFPDDPTLYRDGQAWPADAAKEPATPAG
;
A
#
# COMPACT_ATOMS: atom_id res chain seq x y z
N MET A 1 9.41 13.14 -11.83
CA MET A 1 9.94 12.06 -10.97
C MET A 1 11.37 11.77 -11.38
N SER A 2 12.34 11.89 -10.47
CA SER A 2 13.68 11.35 -10.68
C SER A 2 13.73 9.96 -10.05
N ALA A 3 14.11 8.94 -10.81
CA ALA A 3 14.27 7.59 -10.27
C ALA A 3 15.33 7.60 -9.15
N GLY A 4 14.99 7.01 -8.01
CA GLY A 4 15.91 6.77 -6.91
C GLY A 4 17.06 5.85 -7.33
N ARG A 5 18.19 5.90 -6.62
CA ARG A 5 19.42 5.15 -6.94
C ARG A 5 19.14 3.63 -7.12
N ASN A 6 18.22 3.09 -6.33
CA ASN A 6 17.86 1.66 -6.35
C ASN A 6 16.59 1.32 -7.16
N ASP A 7 15.86 2.32 -7.66
CA ASP A 7 14.64 2.10 -8.44
C ASP A 7 14.96 1.50 -9.83
N PRO A 8 13.98 0.86 -10.50
CA PRO A 8 14.11 0.49 -11.90
C PRO A 8 14.54 1.68 -12.76
N CYS A 9 15.55 1.48 -13.60
CA CYS A 9 16.08 2.55 -14.43
C CYS A 9 15.04 3.02 -15.46
N PRO A 10 14.76 4.34 -15.57
CA PRO A 10 13.72 4.88 -16.45
C PRO A 10 14.03 4.70 -17.94
N CYS A 11 15.24 4.27 -18.31
CA CYS A 11 15.59 3.94 -19.69
C CYS A 11 14.99 2.61 -20.19
N GLY A 12 14.26 1.88 -19.33
CA GLY A 12 13.62 0.61 -19.69
C GLY A 12 14.57 -0.59 -19.74
N SER A 13 15.78 -0.47 -19.19
CA SER A 13 16.78 -1.56 -19.22
C SER A 13 16.51 -2.73 -18.26
N GLY A 14 15.53 -2.58 -17.36
CA GLY A 14 15.26 -3.55 -16.29
C GLY A 14 16.31 -3.61 -15.18
N LYS A 15 17.39 -2.81 -15.25
CA LYS A 15 18.42 -2.72 -14.21
C LYS A 15 18.08 -1.63 -13.19
N LYS A 16 18.59 -1.73 -11.95
CA LYS A 16 18.56 -0.62 -10.97
C LYS A 16 19.24 0.62 -11.55
N TYR A 17 18.71 1.82 -11.31
CA TYR A 17 19.21 3.07 -11.86
C TYR A 17 20.72 3.28 -11.62
N LYS A 18 21.21 2.93 -10.41
CA LYS A 18 22.65 2.96 -10.05
C LYS A 18 23.56 2.11 -10.92
N LYS A 19 23.05 0.97 -11.40
CA LYS A 19 23.78 0.02 -12.26
C LYS A 19 23.58 0.32 -13.75
N CYS A 20 22.96 1.46 -14.09
CA CYS A 20 22.62 1.82 -15.46
C CYS A 20 22.92 3.29 -15.78
N CYS A 21 21.94 4.19 -15.63
CA CYS A 21 22.08 5.58 -16.07
C CYS A 21 22.70 6.50 -15.01
N PHE A 22 22.72 6.11 -13.74
CA PHE A 22 23.19 6.98 -12.65
C PHE A 22 24.61 7.52 -12.85
N GLY A 23 25.56 6.68 -13.29
CA GLY A 23 26.94 7.11 -13.56
C GLY A 23 27.02 8.10 -14.72
N LYS A 24 26.27 7.85 -15.80
CA LYS A 24 26.21 8.72 -16.98
C LYS A 24 25.59 10.08 -16.65
N ASP A 25 24.54 10.09 -15.83
CA ASP A 25 23.84 11.31 -15.43
C ASP A 25 24.68 12.12 -14.41
N SER A 26 25.44 11.44 -13.56
CA SER A 26 26.38 12.07 -12.62
C SER A 26 27.55 12.73 -13.37
N GLU A 27 28.11 12.05 -14.37
CA GLU A 27 29.16 12.60 -15.24
C GLU A 27 28.66 13.77 -16.11
N ALA A 28 27.44 13.67 -16.65
CA ALA A 28 26.84 14.73 -17.45
C ALA A 28 26.59 16.00 -16.61
N LYS A 29 26.12 15.84 -15.36
CA LYS A 29 25.97 16.95 -14.42
C LYS A 29 27.31 17.57 -14.03
N ALA A 30 28.34 16.76 -13.79
CA ALA A 30 29.69 17.25 -13.52
C ALA A 30 30.28 18.05 -14.70
N LYS A 31 30.00 17.63 -15.94
CA LYS A 31 30.44 18.36 -17.15
C LYS A 31 29.64 19.64 -17.42
N GLN A 32 28.35 19.70 -17.03
CA GLN A 32 27.54 20.92 -17.18
C GLN A 32 27.99 22.07 -16.27
N VAL A 33 28.60 21.78 -15.12
CA VAL A 33 29.17 22.82 -14.22
C VAL A 33 30.44 23.46 -14.80
N LEU A 34 31.05 22.85 -15.82
CA LEU A 34 32.34 23.27 -16.40
C LEU A 34 32.23 23.83 -17.84
N ALA A 35 31.03 23.90 -18.43
CA ALA A 35 30.86 24.29 -19.84
C ALA A 35 30.35 25.74 -19.99
N PRO A 36 30.97 26.58 -20.85
CA PRO A 36 30.44 27.90 -21.21
C PRO A 36 29.16 27.80 -22.07
N PRO A 37 28.33 28.86 -22.14
CA PRO A 37 27.01 28.80 -22.77
C PRO A 37 27.08 28.48 -24.28
N PRO A 38 26.07 27.77 -24.82
CA PRO A 38 26.07 27.37 -26.22
C PRO A 38 25.85 28.56 -27.17
N PRO A 39 26.42 28.51 -28.39
CA PRO A 39 26.20 29.54 -29.42
C PRO A 39 24.78 29.49 -30.01
N PRO A 40 24.31 30.57 -30.67
CA PRO A 40 22.94 30.69 -31.17
C PRO A 40 22.61 29.69 -32.31
N PRO A 41 21.31 29.40 -32.53
CA PRO A 41 20.88 28.34 -33.43
C PRO A 41 21.12 28.69 -34.91
N ARG A 42 21.61 27.71 -35.68
CA ARG A 42 21.78 27.76 -37.14
C ARG A 42 20.46 27.49 -37.86
N ALA A 43 20.27 28.18 -38.99
CA ALA A 43 19.10 28.08 -39.87
C ALA A 43 18.92 26.70 -40.53
N ALA A 44 17.66 26.32 -40.75
CA ALA A 44 17.24 25.09 -41.39
C ALA A 44 17.56 25.08 -42.90
N GLY A 45 18.22 24.01 -43.38
CA GLY A 45 18.41 23.84 -44.83
C GLY A 45 19.59 23.00 -45.31
N SER A 46 20.24 22.14 -44.50
CA SER A 46 21.32 21.27 -45.00
C SER A 46 20.83 19.82 -45.20
N PRO A 47 21.27 19.13 -46.29
CA PRO A 47 20.92 17.72 -46.53
C PRO A 47 21.44 16.82 -45.41
N ARG A 48 20.65 15.79 -45.06
CA ARG A 48 21.05 14.75 -44.10
C ARG A 48 22.32 14.05 -44.61
N PRO A 49 23.45 14.07 -43.87
CA PRO A 49 24.61 13.25 -44.23
C PRO A 49 24.21 11.78 -44.18
N ALA A 50 24.73 10.99 -45.11
CA ALA A 50 24.64 9.54 -45.06
C ALA A 50 25.14 9.04 -43.69
N LEU A 51 24.42 8.10 -43.09
CA LEU A 51 24.81 7.44 -41.84
C LEU A 51 26.17 6.78 -42.05
N LEU A 52 27.23 7.42 -41.55
CA LEU A 52 28.52 6.76 -41.39
C LEU A 52 28.31 5.54 -40.47
N PRO A 53 28.97 4.41 -40.75
CA PRO A 53 28.95 3.28 -39.83
C PRO A 53 29.38 3.76 -38.43
N PRO A 54 28.78 3.22 -37.35
CA PRO A 54 29.14 3.62 -36.00
C PRO A 54 30.65 3.43 -35.83
N PRO A 55 31.36 4.40 -35.22
CA PRO A 55 32.78 4.22 -34.94
C PRO A 55 32.98 2.93 -34.12
N PRO A 56 34.10 2.22 -34.31
CA PRO A 56 34.40 1.04 -33.53
C PRO A 56 34.27 1.38 -32.04
N THR A 57 33.53 0.55 -31.31
CA THR A 57 33.39 0.69 -29.86
C THR A 57 34.79 0.73 -29.25
N PRO A 58 35.15 1.79 -28.50
CA PRO A 58 36.45 1.83 -27.84
C PRO A 58 36.59 0.60 -26.94
N PRO A 59 37.82 0.05 -26.79
CA PRO A 59 38.05 -1.07 -25.89
C PRO A 59 37.52 -0.72 -24.49
N PRO A 60 36.96 -1.69 -23.77
CA PRO A 60 36.45 -1.43 -22.43
C PRO A 60 37.58 -0.82 -21.59
N PRO A 61 37.30 0.24 -20.81
CA PRO A 61 38.30 0.83 -19.93
C PRO A 61 38.86 -0.25 -19.00
N PRO A 62 40.13 -0.16 -18.59
CA PRO A 62 40.70 -1.09 -17.63
C PRO A 62 39.82 -1.16 -16.38
N PRO A 63 39.63 -2.35 -15.79
CA PRO A 63 38.75 -2.53 -14.65
C PRO A 63 39.18 -1.60 -13.52
N ASN A 64 38.20 -0.89 -12.95
CA ASN A 64 38.42 0.03 -11.84
C ASN A 64 38.79 -0.81 -10.60
N PRO A 65 39.96 -0.59 -9.96
CA PRO A 65 40.37 -1.34 -8.77
C PRO A 65 39.34 -1.34 -7.63
N VAL A 66 38.57 -0.25 -7.51
CA VAL A 66 37.46 -0.15 -6.54
C VAL A 66 36.35 -1.13 -6.88
N THR A 67 35.99 -1.25 -8.16
CA THR A 67 34.98 -2.20 -8.64
C THR A 67 35.44 -3.65 -8.43
N GLU A 68 36.69 -3.98 -8.73
CA GLU A 68 37.24 -5.33 -8.48
C GLU A 68 37.21 -5.68 -6.99
N LYS A 69 37.56 -4.73 -6.12
CA LYS A 69 37.49 -4.92 -4.67
C LYS A 69 36.04 -5.12 -4.19
N MET A 70 35.11 -4.32 -4.69
CA MET A 70 33.67 -4.49 -4.38
C MET A 70 33.15 -5.85 -4.83
N ASP A 71 33.50 -6.29 -6.04
CA ASP A 71 33.10 -7.60 -6.58
C ASP A 71 33.71 -8.74 -5.74
N GLY A 72 34.94 -8.60 -5.27
CA GLY A 72 35.59 -9.53 -4.35
C GLY A 72 34.88 -9.64 -3.00
N ILE A 73 34.56 -8.51 -2.36
CA ILE A 73 33.80 -8.48 -1.10
C ILE A 73 32.41 -9.09 -1.29
N TRP A 74 31.75 -8.78 -2.41
CA TRP A 74 30.44 -9.34 -2.74
C TRP A 74 30.48 -10.86 -2.93
N ALA A 75 31.47 -11.38 -3.65
CA ALA A 75 31.66 -12.81 -3.84
C ALA A 75 31.93 -13.54 -2.51
N GLU A 76 32.75 -12.94 -1.63
CA GLU A 76 32.96 -13.45 -0.28
C GLU A 76 31.65 -13.48 0.51
N PHE A 77 30.90 -12.38 0.50
CA PHE A 77 29.62 -12.24 1.20
C PHE A 77 28.60 -13.29 0.72
N GLU A 78 28.43 -13.48 -0.58
CA GLU A 78 27.47 -14.45 -1.14
C GLU A 78 27.80 -15.89 -0.73
N ALA A 79 29.10 -16.23 -0.64
CA ALA A 79 29.59 -17.55 -0.25
C ALA A 79 29.37 -17.88 1.24
N GLN A 80 29.04 -16.89 2.09
CA GLN A 80 28.81 -17.11 3.51
C GLN A 80 27.39 -17.59 3.83
N THR A 81 27.25 -18.21 5.00
CA THR A 81 25.94 -18.43 5.66
C THR A 81 25.37 -17.12 6.19
N ALA A 82 24.10 -17.10 6.62
CA ALA A 82 23.45 -15.92 7.18
C ALA A 82 24.26 -15.23 8.30
N GLY A 83 24.81 -16.01 9.24
CA GLY A 83 25.68 -15.47 10.30
C GLY A 83 27.02 -14.95 9.76
N GLY A 84 27.61 -15.62 8.77
CA GLY A 84 28.85 -15.17 8.12
C GLY A 84 28.67 -13.90 7.30
N ARG A 85 27.51 -13.71 6.65
CA ARG A 85 27.15 -12.47 5.93
C ARG A 85 27.12 -11.25 6.84
N VAL A 86 26.57 -11.40 8.04
CA VAL A 86 26.59 -10.33 9.06
C VAL A 86 28.02 -9.98 9.47
N ARG A 87 28.91 -10.98 9.60
CA ARG A 87 30.34 -10.74 9.88
C ARG A 87 30.99 -9.93 8.75
N VAL A 88 30.88 -10.40 7.50
CA VAL A 88 31.46 -9.70 6.34
C VAL A 88 30.90 -8.28 6.19
N PHE A 89 29.60 -8.08 6.44
CA PHE A 89 29.01 -6.75 6.50
C PHE A 89 29.66 -5.86 7.56
N ARG A 90 29.82 -6.35 8.79
CA ARG A 90 30.45 -5.60 9.88
C ARG A 90 31.91 -5.25 9.58
N GLU A 91 32.65 -6.14 8.93
CA GLU A 91 34.02 -5.88 8.45
C GLU A 91 34.03 -4.83 7.34
N THR A 92 33.06 -4.87 6.42
CA THR A 92 32.91 -3.89 5.33
C THR A 92 32.58 -2.49 5.86
N LEU A 93 31.92 -2.36 7.02
CA LEU A 93 31.64 -1.06 7.66
C LEU A 93 32.91 -0.26 7.96
N GLU A 94 34.06 -0.92 8.10
CA GLU A 94 35.35 -0.26 8.36
C GLU A 94 35.92 0.43 7.11
N ASP A 95 35.37 0.16 5.93
CA ASP A 95 35.77 0.76 4.66
C ASP A 95 34.62 1.59 4.06
N ALA A 96 34.70 2.91 4.25
CA ALA A 96 33.68 3.86 3.82
C ALA A 96 33.43 3.87 2.30
N GLU A 97 34.45 3.59 1.48
CA GLU A 97 34.31 3.57 0.02
C GLU A 97 33.56 2.31 -0.44
N MET A 98 33.86 1.16 0.18
CA MET A 98 33.20 -0.10 -0.17
C MET A 98 31.76 -0.15 0.31
N ILE A 99 31.51 0.25 1.56
CA ILE A 99 30.18 0.16 2.15
C ILE A 99 29.18 1.09 1.44
N ASP A 100 29.62 2.25 0.95
CA ASP A 100 28.76 3.18 0.21
C ASP A 100 28.16 2.58 -1.09
N GLY A 101 28.88 1.64 -1.70
CA GLY A 101 28.45 0.92 -2.89
C GLY A 101 27.66 -0.36 -2.58
N LEU A 102 27.92 -1.01 -1.44
CA LEU A 102 27.44 -2.35 -1.11
C LEU A 102 26.31 -2.40 -0.08
N ALA A 103 26.18 -1.39 0.79
CA ALA A 103 25.30 -1.42 1.97
C ALA A 103 23.88 -1.90 1.67
N TYR A 104 23.22 -1.34 0.65
CA TYR A 104 21.86 -1.74 0.28
C TYR A 104 21.75 -3.22 -0.10
N GLU A 105 22.64 -3.73 -0.96
CA GLU A 105 22.53 -5.11 -1.42
C GLU A 105 22.84 -6.09 -0.29
N MET A 106 23.85 -5.79 0.53
CA MET A 106 24.19 -6.61 1.70
C MET A 106 23.05 -6.63 2.72
N LEU A 107 22.50 -5.47 3.07
CA LEU A 107 21.39 -5.36 4.02
C LEU A 107 20.10 -6.00 3.48
N SER A 108 19.82 -5.90 2.18
CA SER A 108 18.67 -6.57 1.56
C SER A 108 18.79 -8.09 1.66
N GLN A 109 19.99 -8.66 1.44
CA GLN A 109 20.20 -10.10 1.60
C GLN A 109 20.16 -10.51 3.08
N ILE A 110 20.75 -9.73 3.99
CA ILE A 110 20.68 -9.98 5.44
C ILE A 110 19.23 -9.94 5.94
N HIS A 111 18.41 -9.02 5.44
CA HIS A 111 16.98 -8.98 5.75
C HIS A 111 16.27 -10.25 5.29
N SER A 112 16.48 -10.66 4.04
CA SER A 112 15.93 -11.93 3.51
C SER A 112 16.34 -13.14 4.37
N ASP A 113 17.61 -13.22 4.79
CA ASP A 113 18.09 -14.27 5.68
C ASP A 113 17.42 -14.19 7.07
N ALA A 114 17.23 -12.98 7.61
CA ALA A 114 16.55 -12.75 8.88
C ALA A 114 15.08 -13.18 8.85
N LEU A 115 14.37 -12.96 7.74
CA LEU A 115 13.00 -13.42 7.53
C LEU A 115 12.89 -14.95 7.53
N GLN A 116 13.85 -15.64 6.89
CA GLN A 116 13.86 -17.11 6.80
C GLN A 116 14.16 -17.78 8.13
N ASP A 117 15.13 -17.24 8.88
CA ASP A 117 15.55 -17.81 10.17
C ASP A 117 14.66 -17.34 11.35
N GLY A 118 13.77 -16.38 11.12
CA GLY A 118 12.92 -15.76 12.15
C GLY A 118 13.66 -14.82 13.11
N ASN A 119 14.90 -14.43 12.80
CA ASN A 119 15.72 -13.55 13.64
C ASN A 119 15.77 -12.12 13.07
N ARG A 120 14.64 -11.41 13.14
CA ARG A 120 14.47 -10.05 12.60
C ARG A 120 15.27 -8.99 13.36
N ALA A 121 15.48 -9.18 14.67
CA ALA A 121 16.28 -8.27 15.48
C ALA A 121 17.71 -8.10 14.96
N ARG A 122 18.32 -9.19 14.45
CA ARG A 122 19.67 -9.18 13.84
C ARG A 122 19.78 -8.18 12.68
N PHE A 123 18.73 -8.03 11.87
CA PHE A 123 18.73 -7.06 10.78
C PHE A 123 18.73 -5.63 11.30
N ALA A 124 17.88 -5.32 12.29
CA ALA A 124 17.82 -3.99 12.90
C ALA A 124 19.16 -3.58 13.54
N GLU A 125 19.88 -4.50 14.17
CA GLU A 125 21.24 -4.26 14.68
C GLU A 125 22.23 -3.87 13.58
N CYS A 126 22.14 -4.51 12.40
CA CYS A 126 23.01 -4.18 11.26
C CYS A 126 22.70 -2.79 10.70
N VAL A 127 21.42 -2.42 10.63
CA VAL A 127 20.98 -1.08 10.22
C VAL A 127 21.47 -0.02 11.22
N ALA A 128 21.34 -0.28 12.52
CA ALA A 128 21.85 0.61 13.56
C ALA A 128 23.37 0.81 13.45
N ALA A 129 24.13 -0.27 13.22
CA ALA A 129 25.59 -0.19 13.04
C ALA A 129 25.97 0.62 11.78
N LEU A 130 25.23 0.48 10.67
CA LEU A 130 25.44 1.31 9.48
C LEU A 130 25.20 2.79 9.78
N ARG A 131 24.11 3.10 10.48
CA ARG A 131 23.77 4.48 10.84
C ARG A 131 24.83 5.12 11.72
N GLU A 132 25.30 4.40 12.73
CA GLU A 132 26.28 4.89 13.69
C GLU A 132 27.66 5.12 13.05
N ARG A 133 28.12 4.15 12.25
CA ARG A 133 29.49 4.14 11.73
C ARG A 133 29.64 4.81 10.37
N GLN A 134 28.59 4.77 9.55
CA GLN A 134 28.62 5.17 8.15
C GLN A 134 27.33 5.93 7.76
N ALA A 135 27.02 7.00 8.51
CA ALA A 135 25.78 7.78 8.36
C ALA A 135 25.51 8.24 6.92
N GLY A 136 26.56 8.58 6.14
CA GLY A 136 26.41 8.98 4.74
C GLY A 136 25.91 7.85 3.83
N ALA A 137 26.39 6.63 4.03
CA ALA A 137 25.90 5.45 3.30
C ALA A 137 24.47 5.08 3.73
N TYR A 138 24.18 5.17 5.04
CA TYR A 138 22.84 4.95 5.58
C TYR A 138 21.80 5.90 4.96
N GLN A 139 22.09 7.20 4.92
CA GLN A 139 21.14 8.23 4.46
C GLN A 139 20.65 8.03 3.02
N LYS A 140 21.45 7.39 2.15
CA LYS A 140 21.10 7.19 0.74
C LYS A 140 19.85 6.32 0.55
N ASP A 141 19.67 5.36 1.45
CA ASP A 141 18.65 4.32 1.34
C ASP A 141 17.85 4.12 2.65
N ALA A 142 17.93 5.10 3.57
CA ALA A 142 17.30 5.06 4.88
C ALA A 142 15.81 4.71 4.84
N VAL A 143 15.09 5.18 3.82
CA VAL A 143 13.65 4.90 3.65
C VAL A 143 13.35 3.40 3.54
N TYR A 144 14.18 2.63 2.84
CA TYR A 144 13.99 1.18 2.72
C TYR A 144 14.34 0.46 4.03
N TYR A 145 15.44 0.87 4.67
CA TYR A 145 15.87 0.28 5.93
C TYR A 145 14.84 0.50 7.04
N MET A 146 14.28 1.71 7.13
CA MET A 146 13.24 2.03 8.13
C MET A 146 11.94 1.28 7.87
N SER A 147 11.50 1.18 6.62
CA SER A 147 10.31 0.40 6.28
C SER A 147 10.46 -1.08 6.67
N TRP A 148 11.61 -1.71 6.34
CA TRP A 148 11.88 -3.08 6.74
C TRP A 148 11.95 -3.24 8.27
N CYS A 149 12.66 -2.35 8.97
CA CYS A 149 12.75 -2.38 10.43
C CYS A 149 11.39 -2.20 11.12
N LEU A 150 10.52 -1.32 10.59
CA LEU A 150 9.17 -1.10 11.09
C LEU A 150 8.30 -2.34 10.89
N GLN A 151 8.26 -2.91 9.68
CA GLN A 151 7.49 -4.12 9.40
C GLN A 151 7.95 -5.31 10.25
N ASP A 152 9.26 -5.46 10.42
CA ASP A 152 9.82 -6.48 11.32
C ASP A 152 9.40 -6.26 12.78
N ALA A 153 9.37 -5.00 13.25
CA ALA A 153 8.94 -4.68 14.60
C ALA A 153 7.44 -4.95 14.82
N LEU A 154 6.61 -4.67 13.81
CA LEU A 154 5.18 -4.99 13.81
C LEU A 154 4.95 -6.50 13.86
N ALA A 155 5.61 -7.26 12.97
CA ALA A 155 5.52 -8.71 12.91
C ALA A 155 5.89 -9.40 14.25
N ASP A 156 6.88 -8.87 14.96
CA ASP A 156 7.35 -9.37 16.26
C ASP A 156 6.57 -8.81 17.46
N GLY A 157 5.73 -7.79 17.26
CA GLY A 157 5.04 -7.10 18.36
C GLY A 157 5.97 -6.26 19.26
N ARG A 158 7.07 -5.72 18.72
CA ARG A 158 8.07 -4.92 19.46
C ARG A 158 7.65 -3.44 19.54
N GLN A 159 6.72 -3.11 20.43
CA GLN A 159 6.04 -1.81 20.47
C GLN A 159 6.98 -0.60 20.54
N ASP A 160 8.00 -0.61 21.40
CA ASP A 160 8.95 0.52 21.51
C ASP A 160 9.69 0.79 20.20
N ALA A 161 10.03 -0.30 19.48
CA ALA A 161 10.68 -0.20 18.18
C ALA A 161 9.71 0.28 17.09
N VAL A 162 8.45 -0.14 17.13
CA VAL A 162 7.39 0.35 16.22
C VAL A 162 7.27 1.88 16.33
N VAL A 163 7.17 2.42 17.56
CA VAL A 163 7.08 3.87 17.79
C VAL A 163 8.30 4.60 17.24
N ALA A 164 9.51 4.09 17.52
CA ALA A 164 10.75 4.71 17.06
C ALA A 164 10.84 4.73 15.52
N PHE A 165 10.61 3.60 14.86
CA PHE A 165 10.72 3.51 13.40
C PHE A 165 9.60 4.24 12.67
N ALA A 166 8.38 4.29 13.21
CA ALA A 166 7.28 5.04 12.62
C ALA A 166 7.56 6.56 12.61
N ARG A 167 8.12 7.11 13.70
CA ARG A 167 8.54 8.52 13.74
C ARG A 167 9.60 8.85 12.70
N GLU A 168 10.58 7.96 12.54
CA GLU A 168 11.62 8.13 11.51
C GLU A 168 11.05 8.02 10.10
N SER A 169 10.14 7.08 9.84
CA SER A 169 9.45 6.94 8.55
C SER A 169 8.63 8.19 8.24
N ALA A 170 7.91 8.76 9.23
CA ALA A 170 7.15 10.00 9.08
C ALA A 170 8.03 11.19 8.63
N ALA A 171 9.23 11.31 9.18
CA ALA A 171 10.19 12.35 8.79
C ALA A 171 10.68 12.21 7.33
N LEU A 172 10.61 11.00 6.76
CA LEU A 172 11.01 10.68 5.40
C LEU A 172 9.83 10.64 4.40
N ALA A 173 8.59 10.79 4.86
CA ALA A 173 7.38 10.62 4.05
C ALA A 173 7.37 11.50 2.79
N GLY A 174 7.79 12.76 2.91
CA GLY A 174 7.89 13.68 1.77
C GLY A 174 8.90 13.25 0.72
N ALA A 175 9.94 12.50 1.08
CA ALA A 175 10.99 12.07 0.14
C ALA A 175 10.59 10.82 -0.66
N ASN A 176 9.79 9.92 -0.07
CA ASN A 176 9.32 8.70 -0.72
C ASN A 176 7.93 8.30 -0.17
N ILE A 177 6.89 8.86 -0.76
CA ILE A 177 5.50 8.68 -0.32
C ILE A 177 4.99 7.26 -0.54
N ASP A 178 5.50 6.55 -1.55
CA ASP A 178 5.09 5.19 -1.87
C ASP A 178 5.53 4.22 -0.77
N MET A 179 6.78 4.32 -0.31
CA MET A 179 7.28 3.52 0.80
C MET A 179 6.55 3.86 2.11
N PHE A 180 6.32 5.15 2.36
CA PHE A 180 5.54 5.59 3.51
C PHE A 180 4.11 5.02 3.50
N SER A 181 3.47 4.96 2.34
CA SER A 181 2.13 4.38 2.21
C SER A 181 2.11 2.90 2.60
N ARG A 182 3.15 2.13 2.26
CA ARG A 182 3.32 0.74 2.69
C ARG A 182 3.46 0.62 4.22
N ASP A 183 4.19 1.54 4.85
CA ASP A 183 4.35 1.57 6.31
C ASP A 183 3.02 1.89 7.01
N VAL A 184 2.24 2.81 6.44
CA VAL A 184 0.87 3.14 6.88
C VAL A 184 -0.02 1.90 6.83
N GLU A 185 -0.06 1.17 5.72
CA GLU A 185 -0.89 -0.04 5.60
C GLU A 185 -0.53 -1.11 6.65
N ALA A 186 0.76 -1.28 6.92
CA ALA A 186 1.23 -2.20 7.96
C ALA A 186 0.81 -1.74 9.37
N LEU A 187 1.01 -0.46 9.70
CA LEU A 187 0.55 0.11 10.98
C LEU A 187 -0.97 -0.02 11.14
N GLU A 188 -1.72 0.18 10.05
CA GLU A 188 -3.16 0.08 10.07
C GLU A 188 -3.64 -1.33 10.40
N TYR A 189 -3.06 -2.33 9.73
CA TYR A 189 -3.38 -3.74 9.91
C TYR A 189 -3.12 -4.21 11.33
N HIS A 190 -1.98 -3.79 11.89
CA HIS A 190 -1.52 -4.13 13.23
C HIS A 190 -2.21 -3.32 14.34
N GLY A 191 -3.19 -2.47 14.03
CA GLY A 191 -3.98 -1.78 15.05
C GLY A 191 -3.24 -0.63 15.74
N GLN A 192 -2.19 -0.07 15.14
CA GLN A 192 -1.27 0.88 15.78
C GLN A 192 -1.78 2.33 15.73
N PHE A 193 -3.00 2.56 16.21
CA PHE A 193 -3.73 3.82 15.99
C PHE A 193 -3.01 5.08 16.49
N ASP A 194 -2.56 5.10 17.74
CA ASP A 194 -1.89 6.28 18.31
C ASP A 194 -0.59 6.62 17.55
N VAL A 195 0.17 5.57 17.19
CA VAL A 195 1.39 5.70 16.40
C VAL A 195 1.08 6.25 15.02
N LEU A 196 0.03 5.74 14.38
CA LEU A 196 -0.42 6.18 13.06
C LEU A 196 -0.81 7.67 13.08
N LEU A 197 -1.59 8.09 14.07
CA LEU A 197 -2.02 9.48 14.23
C LEU A 197 -0.82 10.42 14.42
N GLU A 198 0.14 10.06 15.28
CA GLU A 198 1.37 10.82 15.46
C GLU A 198 2.20 10.89 14.15
N THR A 199 2.27 9.78 13.43
CA THR A 199 2.98 9.65 12.16
C THR A 199 2.40 10.61 11.11
N PHE A 200 1.07 10.65 10.95
CA PHE A 200 0.40 11.55 10.00
C PHE A 200 0.57 13.03 10.35
N ARG A 201 0.47 13.38 11.64
CA ARG A 201 0.72 14.75 12.13
C ARG A 201 2.16 15.20 11.80
N THR A 202 3.13 14.32 12.01
CA THR A 202 4.55 14.60 11.74
C THR A 202 4.84 14.72 10.25
N ALA A 203 4.32 13.80 9.44
CA ALA A 203 4.57 13.73 8.01
C ALA A 203 3.91 14.87 7.21
N TRP A 204 2.82 15.46 7.72
CA TRP A 204 1.99 16.41 6.96
C TRP A 204 2.76 17.56 6.32
N SER A 205 3.64 18.23 7.09
CA SER A 205 4.40 19.37 6.57
C SER A 205 5.33 18.99 5.41
N GLY A 206 5.96 17.83 5.49
CA GLY A 206 6.83 17.29 4.46
C GLY A 206 6.07 16.86 3.20
N VAL A 207 4.87 16.30 3.37
CA VAL A 207 4.00 15.88 2.26
C VAL A 207 3.37 17.09 1.56
N LYS A 208 2.71 17.98 2.31
CA LYS A 208 2.07 19.20 1.79
C LYS A 208 3.06 20.09 1.04
N GLY A 209 4.29 20.21 1.56
CA GLY A 209 5.33 21.05 0.98
C GLY A 209 6.00 20.47 -0.28
N ASN A 210 5.86 19.17 -0.57
CA ASN A 210 6.62 18.51 -1.64
C ASN A 210 5.83 18.29 -2.94
N THR A 211 5.32 19.37 -3.51
CA THR A 211 4.59 19.37 -4.79
C THR A 211 5.45 19.01 -6.01
N LYS A 212 6.78 18.87 -5.84
CA LYS A 212 7.70 18.45 -6.91
C LYS A 212 7.73 16.93 -7.10
N ASN A 213 7.59 16.19 -6.00
CA ASN A 213 7.66 14.73 -6.00
C ASN A 213 6.31 14.06 -5.74
N ILE A 214 5.35 14.79 -5.18
CA ILE A 214 4.01 14.28 -4.85
C ILE A 214 2.99 15.03 -5.70
N MET A 215 2.15 14.28 -6.40
CA MET A 215 1.05 14.84 -7.19
C MET A 215 -0.01 15.44 -6.28
N SER A 216 -0.75 16.46 -6.73
CA SER A 216 -1.78 17.12 -5.91
C SER A 216 -2.82 16.14 -5.36
N TRP A 217 -3.33 15.23 -6.19
CA TRP A 217 -4.25 14.18 -5.74
C TRP A 217 -3.68 13.25 -4.67
N GLY A 218 -2.35 13.07 -4.62
CA GLY A 218 -1.68 12.29 -3.58
C GLY A 218 -1.62 13.04 -2.25
N ILE A 219 -1.40 14.36 -2.31
CA ILE A 219 -1.48 15.25 -1.14
C ILE A 219 -2.91 15.28 -0.60
N ASP A 220 -3.90 15.40 -1.49
CA ASP A 220 -5.32 15.42 -1.14
C ASP A 220 -5.74 14.10 -0.47
N ARG A 221 -5.34 12.95 -1.04
CA ARG A 221 -5.58 11.63 -0.43
C ARG A 221 -4.96 11.50 0.96
N PHE A 222 -3.73 11.99 1.13
CA PHE A 222 -3.06 11.99 2.44
C PHE A 222 -3.86 12.83 3.45
N ALA A 223 -4.28 14.03 3.06
CA ALA A 223 -5.06 14.93 3.91
C ALA A 223 -6.41 14.31 4.31
N GLU A 224 -7.07 13.64 3.37
CA GLU A 224 -8.34 12.92 3.59
C GLU A 224 -8.19 11.82 4.65
N GLN A 225 -7.13 11.02 4.55
CA GLN A 225 -6.83 9.94 5.51
C GLN A 225 -6.44 10.50 6.89
N ALA A 226 -5.65 11.58 6.94
CA ALA A 226 -5.30 12.26 8.18
C ALA A 226 -6.53 12.77 8.93
N CYS A 227 -7.46 13.42 8.21
CA CYS A 227 -8.73 13.90 8.77
C CYS A 227 -9.56 12.77 9.35
N ARG A 228 -9.63 11.65 8.64
CA ARG A 228 -10.31 10.45 9.11
C ARG A 228 -9.75 9.98 10.45
N PHE A 229 -8.42 9.89 10.60
CA PHE A 229 -7.82 9.52 11.89
C PHE A 229 -8.10 10.52 13.01
N GLU A 230 -8.12 11.82 12.73
CA GLU A 230 -8.52 12.83 13.72
C GLU A 230 -9.98 12.66 14.16
N ILE A 231 -10.88 12.32 13.22
CA ILE A 231 -12.28 12.02 13.53
C ILE A 231 -12.37 10.73 14.37
N TYR A 232 -11.63 9.67 14.06
CA TYR A 232 -11.66 8.45 14.88
C TYR A 232 -11.14 8.67 16.28
N HIS A 233 -10.05 9.42 16.41
CA HIS A 233 -9.50 9.77 17.70
C HIS A 233 -10.53 10.56 18.51
N TYR A 234 -11.24 11.49 17.88
CA TYR A 234 -12.36 12.17 18.52
C TYR A 234 -13.46 11.21 18.96
N LEU A 235 -13.90 10.30 18.08
CA LEU A 235 -14.97 9.35 18.36
C LEU A 235 -14.62 8.35 19.47
N GLU A 236 -13.33 8.00 19.66
CA GLU A 236 -12.91 7.12 20.76
C GLU A 236 -12.98 7.80 22.14
N HIS A 237 -12.86 9.12 22.19
CA HIS A 237 -12.77 9.88 23.45
C HIS A 237 -14.04 10.68 23.77
N ALA A 238 -14.87 10.97 22.77
CA ALA A 238 -16.08 11.74 22.95
C ALA A 238 -17.23 10.88 23.47
N THR A 239 -17.80 11.25 24.63
CA THR A 239 -19.00 10.61 25.19
C THR A 239 -20.26 10.97 24.41
N ALA A 240 -20.31 12.18 23.84
CA ALA A 240 -21.39 12.67 23.00
C ALA A 240 -20.80 13.40 21.78
N PRO A 241 -20.47 12.67 20.70
CA PRO A 241 -19.89 13.26 19.50
C PRO A 241 -20.79 14.35 18.90
N ASP A 242 -20.21 15.54 18.69
CA ASP A 242 -20.83 16.70 18.06
C ASP A 242 -20.00 17.11 16.83
N PRO A 243 -20.57 17.11 15.61
CA PRO A 243 -19.86 17.57 14.40
C PRO A 243 -19.46 19.05 14.45
N ALA A 244 -20.05 19.85 15.35
CA ALA A 244 -19.68 21.25 15.55
C ALA A 244 -18.62 21.45 16.65
N ASP A 245 -18.07 20.37 17.22
CA ASP A 245 -17.04 20.43 18.25
C ASP A 245 -15.81 21.22 17.76
N ARG A 246 -15.52 22.34 18.44
CA ARG A 246 -14.42 23.23 18.07
C ARG A 246 -13.06 22.52 18.13
N GLY A 247 -12.85 21.66 19.12
CA GLY A 247 -11.60 20.92 19.25
C GLY A 247 -11.39 19.93 18.11
N LEU A 248 -12.45 19.29 17.61
CA LEU A 248 -12.38 18.48 16.39
C LEU A 248 -12.07 19.36 15.17
N LEU A 249 -12.82 20.43 14.94
CA LEU A 249 -12.66 21.29 13.76
C LEU A 249 -11.26 21.92 13.69
N ASP A 250 -10.72 22.39 14.83
CA ASP A 250 -9.38 22.95 14.92
C ASP A 250 -8.28 21.90 14.57
N ARG A 251 -8.54 20.60 14.77
CA ARG A 251 -7.64 19.52 14.34
C ARG A 251 -7.76 19.15 12.85
N LEU A 252 -8.89 19.45 12.21
CA LEU A 252 -9.12 19.20 10.79
C LEU A 252 -8.61 20.34 9.89
N GLU A 253 -8.65 21.58 10.39
CA GLU A 253 -8.22 22.81 9.69
C GLU A 253 -6.85 22.71 8.98
N PRO A 254 -5.80 22.04 9.53
CA PRO A 254 -4.52 21.95 8.86
C PRO A 254 -4.54 21.21 7.50
N TYR A 255 -5.53 20.33 7.32
CA TYR A 255 -5.66 19.40 6.19
C TYR A 255 -6.67 19.90 5.13
N PHE A 256 -7.73 20.59 5.55
CA PHE A 256 -8.73 21.17 4.67
C PHE A 256 -9.10 22.58 5.10
N ASP A 257 -9.09 23.50 4.13
CA ASP A 257 -9.40 24.92 4.38
C ASP A 257 -10.90 25.18 4.66
N ASP A 258 -11.81 24.31 4.19
CA ASP A 258 -13.26 24.44 4.38
C ASP A 258 -13.97 23.07 4.48
N PRO A 259 -14.04 22.47 5.68
CA PRO A 259 -14.70 21.19 5.87
C PRO A 259 -16.22 21.31 5.71
N ASN A 260 -16.84 20.43 4.91
CA ASN A 260 -18.29 20.42 4.74
C ASN A 260 -18.97 19.90 6.04
N PRO A 261 -19.71 20.75 6.78
CA PRO A 261 -20.27 20.37 8.08
C PRO A 261 -21.42 19.38 7.97
N GLU A 262 -22.13 19.35 6.84
CA GLU A 262 -23.22 18.39 6.60
C GLU A 262 -22.67 16.99 6.37
N LEU A 263 -21.61 16.86 5.57
CA LEU A 263 -20.95 15.58 5.34
C LEU A 263 -20.29 15.05 6.63
N LEU A 264 -19.68 15.93 7.43
CA LEU A 264 -19.11 15.52 8.72
C LEU A 264 -20.20 15.06 9.70
N ARG A 265 -21.33 15.77 9.77
CA ARG A 265 -22.49 15.36 10.57
C ARG A 265 -23.02 14.00 10.14
N ASP A 266 -23.21 13.81 8.84
CA ASP A 266 -23.72 12.57 8.27
C ASP A 266 -22.76 11.40 8.56
N PHE A 267 -21.46 11.61 8.37
CA PHE A 267 -20.44 10.62 8.66
C PHE A 267 -20.41 10.23 10.14
N ILE A 268 -20.38 11.21 11.05
CA ILE A 268 -20.41 10.95 12.50
C ILE A 268 -21.71 10.21 12.88
N ALA A 269 -22.85 10.59 12.31
CA ALA A 269 -24.13 9.92 12.57
C ALA A 269 -24.13 8.46 12.09
N ASP A 270 -23.59 8.19 10.90
CA ASP A 270 -23.49 6.83 10.36
C ASP A 270 -22.54 5.98 11.21
N VAL A 271 -21.31 6.44 11.46
CA VAL A 271 -20.32 5.70 12.26
C VAL A 271 -20.78 5.50 13.71
N THR A 272 -21.49 6.45 14.32
CA THR A 272 -22.01 6.29 15.70
C THR A 272 -23.30 5.47 15.78
N GLY A 273 -23.87 5.04 14.64
CA GLY A 273 -25.15 4.33 14.60
C GLY A 273 -26.35 5.22 14.93
N LYS A 274 -26.20 6.54 14.88
CA LYS A 274 -27.23 7.55 15.18
C LYS A 274 -27.88 8.14 13.92
N SER A 275 -27.58 7.60 12.74
CA SER A 275 -28.18 8.02 11.47
C SER A 275 -29.70 7.82 11.44
N GLY A 276 -30.21 6.82 12.20
CA GLY A 276 -31.62 6.44 12.21
C GLY A 276 -32.12 5.87 10.87
N ARG A 277 -31.21 5.50 9.96
CA ARG A 277 -31.58 4.97 8.64
C ARG A 277 -32.12 3.54 8.76
N GLU A 278 -33.21 3.28 8.04
CA GLU A 278 -33.72 1.95 7.80
C GLU A 278 -33.43 1.57 6.36
N TRP A 279 -32.55 0.59 6.18
CA TRP A 279 -32.13 0.13 4.86
C TRP A 279 -33.07 -0.95 4.31
N ARG A 280 -33.30 -0.91 3.00
CA ARG A 280 -34.03 -1.94 2.25
C ARG A 280 -33.19 -2.42 1.07
N ALA A 281 -33.53 -3.58 0.52
CA ALA A 281 -32.79 -4.16 -0.60
C ALA A 281 -32.76 -3.23 -1.82
N GLU A 282 -33.84 -2.49 -2.06
CA GLU A 282 -33.99 -1.58 -3.19
C GLU A 282 -33.04 -0.37 -3.13
N ASP A 283 -32.57 0.01 -1.93
CA ASP A 283 -31.66 1.14 -1.74
C ASP A 283 -30.28 0.91 -2.36
N PHE A 284 -29.96 -0.34 -2.72
CA PHE A 284 -28.68 -0.78 -3.26
C PHE A 284 -28.78 -1.24 -4.72
N GLU A 285 -29.91 -1.00 -5.39
CA GLU A 285 -30.09 -1.29 -6.82
C GLU A 285 -29.32 -0.28 -7.68
N MET A 286 -28.07 -0.62 -8.00
CA MET A 286 -27.21 0.20 -8.86
C MET A 286 -27.75 0.28 -10.29
N LYS A 287 -27.66 1.48 -10.86
CA LYS A 287 -28.01 1.73 -12.26
C LYS A 287 -27.08 0.96 -13.19
N PRO A 288 -27.53 0.59 -14.41
CA PRO A 288 -26.68 -0.09 -15.37
C PRO A 288 -25.35 0.67 -15.61
N PRO A 289 -24.22 -0.05 -15.75
CA PRO A 289 -22.92 0.57 -15.95
C PRO A 289 -22.93 1.49 -17.17
N ARG A 290 -22.31 2.67 -17.00
CA ARG A 290 -22.16 3.62 -18.11
C ARG A 290 -21.23 2.99 -19.15
N LYS A 291 -21.54 3.12 -20.45
CA LYS A 291 -20.54 2.80 -21.49
C LYS A 291 -19.33 3.71 -21.25
N ARG A 292 -18.15 3.13 -20.98
CA ARG A 292 -16.89 3.91 -20.89
C ARG A 292 -16.74 4.76 -22.14
N GLY A 293 -16.95 6.07 -22.02
CA GLY A 293 -16.49 7.05 -22.99
C GLY A 293 -14.97 7.03 -23.05
N GLY A 294 -14.38 7.49 -24.16
CA GLY A 294 -12.93 7.58 -24.30
C GLY A 294 -12.27 8.39 -23.17
N TRP A 295 -10.95 8.32 -23.08
CA TRP A 295 -10.04 8.87 -22.05
C TRP A 295 -10.15 10.38 -21.73
N ASP A 296 -11.18 11.07 -22.21
CA ASP A 296 -11.38 12.51 -22.12
C ASP A 296 -12.59 12.94 -21.26
N ASP A 297 -13.23 12.02 -20.52
CA ASP A 297 -14.37 12.38 -19.67
C ASP A 297 -13.95 12.78 -18.25
N ARG A 298 -13.11 13.82 -18.14
CA ARG A 298 -12.80 14.50 -16.86
C ARG A 298 -13.92 15.45 -16.40
N SER A 299 -15.10 15.39 -17.03
CA SER A 299 -16.15 16.39 -16.83
C SER A 299 -17.55 15.80 -16.68
N ASP A 300 -17.68 14.54 -16.28
CA ASP A 300 -18.99 13.99 -15.96
C ASP A 300 -19.52 14.59 -14.64
N ARG A 301 -20.10 15.80 -14.74
CA ARG A 301 -20.69 16.58 -13.65
C ARG A 301 -22.02 15.99 -13.14
N ARG A 302 -22.39 14.78 -13.56
CA ARG A 302 -23.63 14.13 -13.10
C ARG A 302 -23.44 13.64 -11.66
N PRO A 303 -24.47 13.73 -10.82
CA PRO A 303 -24.40 13.23 -9.46
C PRO A 303 -24.06 11.71 -9.44
N PRO A 304 -23.39 11.24 -8.38
CA PRO A 304 -23.12 9.82 -8.19
C PRO A 304 -24.42 9.02 -8.14
N ASP A 305 -24.34 7.74 -8.48
CA ASP A 305 -25.49 6.83 -8.39
C ASP A 305 -25.96 6.74 -6.92
N PRO A 306 -27.24 7.04 -6.61
CA PRO A 306 -27.74 6.97 -5.24
C PRO A 306 -27.46 5.63 -4.54
N ALA A 307 -27.51 4.51 -5.26
CA ALA A 307 -27.21 3.20 -4.70
C ALA A 307 -25.75 3.06 -4.25
N VAL A 308 -24.81 3.69 -4.96
CA VAL A 308 -23.39 3.71 -4.59
C VAL A 308 -23.18 4.61 -3.36
N VAL A 309 -23.87 5.74 -3.30
CA VAL A 309 -23.85 6.62 -2.11
C VAL A 309 -24.40 5.88 -0.89
N ASN A 310 -25.56 5.22 -1.03
CA ASN A 310 -26.18 4.42 0.02
C ASN A 310 -25.29 3.29 0.49
N LEU A 311 -24.62 2.59 -0.42
CA LEU A 311 -23.65 1.55 -0.06
C LEU A 311 -22.47 2.13 0.73
N GLY A 312 -21.95 3.30 0.35
CA GLY A 312 -20.91 4.00 1.11
C GLY A 312 -21.36 4.29 2.55
N ARG A 313 -22.58 4.81 2.72
CA ARG A 313 -23.15 5.09 4.05
C ARG A 313 -23.41 3.84 4.88
N LEU A 314 -23.89 2.77 4.25
CA LEU A 314 -24.05 1.47 4.91
C LEU A 314 -22.68 0.93 5.38
N ILE A 315 -21.64 1.11 4.57
CA ILE A 315 -20.27 0.77 4.95
C ILE A 315 -19.83 1.63 6.15
N ASP A 316 -20.07 2.94 6.16
CA ASP A 316 -19.74 3.80 7.30
C ASP A 316 -20.44 3.35 8.61
N GLU A 317 -21.71 2.95 8.53
CA GLU A 317 -22.41 2.33 9.66
C GLU A 317 -21.77 1.00 10.11
N PHE A 318 -21.33 0.18 9.15
CA PHE A 318 -20.61 -1.05 9.42
C PHE A 318 -19.29 -0.80 10.14
N LEU A 319 -18.56 0.27 9.82
CA LEU A 319 -17.34 0.64 10.55
C LEU A 319 -17.62 0.91 12.02
N GLY A 320 -18.73 1.59 12.30
CA GLY A 320 -19.25 1.78 13.64
C GLY A 320 -19.55 0.47 14.37
N TYR A 321 -20.23 -0.46 13.68
CA TYR A 321 -20.51 -1.80 14.18
C TYR A 321 -19.23 -2.59 14.47
N LEU A 322 -18.24 -2.55 13.59
CA LEU A 322 -16.94 -3.20 13.78
C LEU A 322 -16.26 -2.76 15.06
N ARG A 323 -16.28 -1.45 15.37
CA ARG A 323 -15.67 -0.94 16.59
C ARG A 323 -16.47 -1.32 17.84
N ARG A 324 -17.79 -1.14 17.83
CA ARG A 324 -18.65 -1.31 19.02
C ARG A 324 -18.94 -2.78 19.36
N GLU A 325 -19.26 -3.58 18.35
CA GLU A 325 -19.76 -4.95 18.53
C GLU A 325 -18.65 -5.99 18.32
N GLU A 326 -17.78 -5.79 17.32
CA GLU A 326 -16.72 -6.74 16.97
C GLU A 326 -15.36 -6.39 17.60
N GLN A 327 -15.26 -5.24 18.28
CA GLN A 327 -14.05 -4.71 18.93
C GLN A 327 -12.84 -4.57 17.99
N VAL A 328 -13.09 -4.39 16.70
CA VAL A 328 -12.04 -4.17 15.70
C VAL A 328 -11.56 -2.71 15.77
N PRO A 329 -10.23 -2.45 15.86
CA PRO A 329 -9.69 -1.08 15.89
C PRO A 329 -10.04 -0.29 14.64
N PHE A 330 -10.13 1.04 14.78
CA PHE A 330 -10.51 1.89 13.66
C PHE A 330 -9.49 1.85 12.50
N THR A 331 -8.22 1.66 12.79
CA THR A 331 -7.21 1.55 11.73
C THR A 331 -7.41 0.37 10.80
N ARG A 332 -7.86 -0.77 11.33
CA ARG A 332 -7.98 -2.01 10.56
C ARG A 332 -9.11 -1.93 9.54
N TRP A 333 -10.10 -1.07 9.77
CA TRP A 333 -11.15 -0.84 8.80
C TRP A 333 -10.75 0.20 7.73
N GLU A 334 -9.91 1.19 8.04
CA GLU A 334 -9.48 2.21 7.04
C GLU A 334 -8.86 1.56 5.80
N LEU A 335 -8.09 0.48 6.01
CA LEU A 335 -7.56 -0.38 4.97
C LEU A 335 -8.62 -0.89 3.97
N ILE A 336 -9.83 -1.20 4.44
CA ILE A 336 -10.84 -1.92 3.66
C ILE A 336 -12.02 -1.06 3.20
N ARG A 337 -12.18 0.16 3.72
CA ARG A 337 -13.40 0.97 3.48
C ARG A 337 -13.65 1.17 1.99
N SER A 338 -12.65 1.71 1.30
CA SER A 338 -12.73 1.94 -0.15
C SER A 338 -12.79 0.62 -0.92
N GLU A 339 -12.03 -0.38 -0.48
CA GLU A 339 -11.93 -1.67 -1.18
C GLU A 339 -13.22 -2.47 -1.14
N LEU A 340 -13.96 -2.43 -0.02
CA LEU A 340 -15.25 -3.10 0.11
C LEU A 340 -16.30 -2.44 -0.80
N LEU A 341 -16.34 -1.10 -0.83
CA LEU A 341 -17.20 -0.34 -1.74
C LEU A 341 -16.85 -0.65 -3.21
N GLU A 342 -15.57 -0.54 -3.54
CA GLU A 342 -15.04 -0.73 -4.89
C GLU A 342 -15.28 -2.16 -5.39
N TYR A 343 -15.16 -3.17 -4.52
CA TYR A 343 -15.50 -4.55 -4.86
C TYR A 343 -16.93 -4.69 -5.38
N PHE A 344 -17.91 -4.14 -4.64
CA PHE A 344 -19.31 -4.26 -5.04
C PHE A 344 -19.62 -3.49 -6.33
N VAL A 345 -19.04 -2.29 -6.48
CA VAL A 345 -19.19 -1.47 -7.70
C VAL A 345 -18.59 -2.19 -8.91
N ARG A 346 -17.32 -2.62 -8.84
CA ARG A 346 -16.64 -3.30 -9.96
C ARG A 346 -17.29 -4.62 -10.33
N ARG A 347 -17.82 -5.35 -9.35
CA ARG A 347 -18.60 -6.57 -9.63
C ARG A 347 -19.88 -6.25 -10.39
N HIS A 348 -20.60 -5.21 -10.02
CA HIS A 348 -21.82 -4.77 -10.72
C HIS A 348 -21.50 -4.29 -12.15
N GLU A 349 -20.38 -3.60 -12.34
CA GLU A 349 -19.92 -3.15 -13.66
C GLU A 349 -19.44 -4.29 -14.57
N GLY A 350 -19.18 -5.47 -14.00
CA GLY A 350 -18.62 -6.62 -14.71
C GLY A 350 -17.09 -6.59 -14.85
N ASP A 351 -16.42 -5.63 -14.20
CA ASP A 351 -14.95 -5.46 -14.21
C ASP A 351 -14.22 -6.63 -13.51
N LEU A 352 -14.95 -7.44 -12.74
CA LEU A 352 -14.44 -8.65 -12.07
C LEU A 352 -14.82 -9.95 -12.79
N ASP A 353 -15.48 -9.90 -13.95
CA ASP A 353 -15.80 -11.09 -14.74
C ASP A 353 -14.50 -11.73 -15.28
N PRO A 354 -14.36 -13.07 -15.27
CA PRO A 354 -13.23 -13.74 -15.89
C PRO A 354 -13.16 -13.43 -17.39
N HIS A 355 -12.05 -12.83 -17.80
CA HIS A 355 -11.70 -12.61 -19.21
C HIS A 355 -10.37 -13.30 -19.55
N PRO A 356 -10.21 -13.83 -20.79
CA PRO A 356 -8.92 -14.33 -21.24
C PRO A 356 -7.88 -13.20 -21.25
N SER A 357 -6.63 -13.54 -20.98
CA SER A 357 -5.52 -12.59 -21.15
C SER A 357 -5.39 -12.18 -22.63
N MET A 358 -4.72 -11.05 -22.88
CA MET A 358 -4.45 -10.59 -24.25
C MET A 358 -3.74 -11.68 -25.10
N LEU A 359 -2.84 -12.45 -24.50
CA LEU A 359 -2.14 -13.53 -25.18
C LEU A 359 -3.07 -14.70 -25.49
N GLU A 360 -3.87 -15.17 -24.52
CA GLU A 360 -4.84 -16.25 -24.75
C GLU A 360 -5.87 -15.86 -25.79
N GLN A 361 -6.33 -14.61 -25.79
CA GLN A 361 -7.27 -14.10 -26.77
C GLN A 361 -6.63 -13.97 -28.16
N ALA A 362 -5.36 -13.61 -28.26
CA ALA A 362 -4.63 -13.61 -29.54
C ALA A 362 -4.45 -15.03 -30.09
N MET A 363 -4.15 -16.00 -29.22
CA MET A 363 -3.98 -17.41 -29.59
C MET A 363 -5.30 -18.12 -29.90
N ASN A 364 -6.38 -17.75 -29.19
CA ASN A 364 -7.72 -18.29 -29.39
C ASN A 364 -8.76 -17.17 -29.33
N PRO A 365 -9.02 -16.47 -30.44
CA PRO A 365 -9.95 -15.33 -30.48
C PRO A 365 -11.40 -15.67 -30.12
N ARG A 366 -11.75 -16.96 -30.13
CA ARG A 366 -13.10 -17.45 -29.78
C ARG A 366 -13.19 -17.95 -28.34
N LEU A 367 -12.10 -17.96 -27.58
CA LEU A 367 -12.10 -18.36 -26.18
C LEU A 367 -13.02 -17.44 -25.37
N LYS A 368 -14.02 -18.03 -24.74
CA LYS A 368 -14.89 -17.36 -23.78
C LYS A 368 -14.77 -18.10 -22.46
N LEU A 369 -14.42 -17.37 -21.40
CA LEU A 369 -14.46 -17.91 -20.06
C LEU A 369 -15.90 -17.88 -19.54
N PRO A 370 -16.28 -18.84 -18.67
CA PRO A 370 -17.61 -18.84 -18.07
C PRO A 370 -17.81 -17.57 -17.24
N LYS A 371 -19.04 -17.03 -17.29
CA LYS A 371 -19.44 -15.94 -16.40
C LYS A 371 -19.43 -16.41 -14.94
N PRO A 372 -19.15 -15.53 -13.98
CA PRO A 372 -19.28 -15.88 -12.58
C PRO A 372 -20.72 -16.28 -12.26
N PRO A 373 -20.95 -17.15 -11.26
CA PRO A 373 -22.29 -17.46 -10.81
C PRO A 373 -22.96 -16.19 -10.26
N ARG A 374 -24.29 -16.18 -10.25
CA ARG A 374 -25.01 -15.07 -9.62
C ARG A 374 -24.73 -15.08 -8.11
N PRO A 375 -24.48 -13.92 -7.50
CA PRO A 375 -24.31 -13.85 -6.05
C PRO A 375 -25.58 -14.31 -5.33
N ILE A 376 -25.42 -14.91 -4.16
CA ILE A 376 -26.54 -15.30 -3.30
C ILE A 376 -27.37 -14.07 -2.90
N HIS A 377 -26.70 -12.93 -2.69
CA HIS A 377 -27.31 -11.65 -2.36
C HIS A 377 -26.45 -10.49 -2.90
N PRO A 378 -27.03 -9.36 -3.37
CA PRO A 378 -26.27 -8.24 -3.93
C PRO A 378 -25.24 -7.64 -2.98
N LEU A 379 -25.51 -7.61 -1.67
CA LEU A 379 -24.58 -7.09 -0.65
C LEU A 379 -23.61 -8.14 -0.10
N CYS A 380 -23.63 -9.37 -0.62
CA CYS A 380 -22.74 -10.43 -0.18
C CYS A 380 -21.64 -10.69 -1.23
N PRO A 381 -20.40 -10.94 -0.79
CA PRO A 381 -19.36 -11.38 -1.70
C PRO A 381 -19.70 -12.73 -2.34
N GLU A 382 -19.29 -12.88 -3.60
CA GLU A 382 -19.38 -14.11 -4.38
C GLU A 382 -17.97 -14.61 -4.69
N ARG A 383 -17.74 -15.92 -4.54
CA ARG A 383 -16.40 -16.53 -4.54
C ARG A 383 -15.54 -16.16 -5.74
N VAL A 384 -16.04 -16.27 -6.97
CA VAL A 384 -15.24 -16.08 -8.20
C VAL A 384 -14.81 -14.62 -8.36
N THR A 385 -15.75 -13.70 -8.20
CA THR A 385 -15.48 -12.26 -8.32
C THR A 385 -14.66 -11.74 -7.15
N PHE A 386 -14.85 -12.28 -5.95
CA PHE A 386 -14.05 -11.91 -4.78
C PHE A 386 -12.62 -12.44 -4.86
N ASP A 387 -12.42 -13.67 -5.33
CA ASP A 387 -11.10 -14.22 -5.68
C ASP A 387 -10.38 -13.32 -6.69
N LYS A 388 -11.08 -12.91 -7.76
CA LYS A 388 -10.52 -11.99 -8.76
C LYS A 388 -10.12 -10.63 -8.18
N CYS A 389 -10.93 -10.09 -7.27
CA CYS A 389 -10.66 -8.84 -6.56
C CYS A 389 -9.39 -8.97 -5.71
N LEU A 390 -9.34 -9.96 -4.82
CA LEU A 390 -8.21 -10.21 -3.91
C LEU A 390 -6.93 -10.53 -4.68
N GLY A 391 -7.01 -11.36 -5.73
CA GLY A 391 -5.87 -11.65 -6.60
C GLY A 391 -5.32 -10.42 -7.32
N GLY A 392 -6.15 -9.41 -7.60
CA GLY A 392 -5.73 -8.13 -8.15
C GLY A 392 -4.89 -7.27 -7.19
N MET A 393 -5.05 -7.47 -5.88
CA MET A 393 -4.33 -6.76 -4.82
C MET A 393 -2.91 -7.30 -4.58
N ILE A 394 -2.67 -8.57 -4.92
CA ILE A 394 -1.37 -9.26 -4.76
C ILE A 394 -0.77 -9.72 -6.10
N GLY A 395 -1.17 -9.08 -7.20
CA GLY A 395 -0.64 -9.35 -8.54
C GLY A 395 0.80 -8.88 -8.72
N MET A 396 1.39 -9.11 -9.90
CA MET A 396 2.80 -8.83 -10.21
C MET A 396 3.30 -7.42 -9.83
N LEU A 397 2.40 -6.42 -9.77
CA LEU A 397 2.72 -5.02 -9.49
C LEU A 397 2.05 -4.47 -8.22
N ASN A 398 1.17 -5.23 -7.57
CA ASN A 398 0.45 -4.80 -6.37
C ASN A 398 0.84 -5.74 -5.23
N LEU A 399 1.38 -5.22 -4.14
CA LEU A 399 1.84 -6.00 -2.99
C LEU A 399 1.00 -5.69 -1.74
N LEU A 400 -0.31 -5.54 -1.91
CA LEU A 400 -1.25 -5.10 -0.87
C LEU A 400 -1.71 -6.28 0.00
N TYR A 401 -0.75 -7.02 0.59
CA TYR A 401 -1.05 -8.22 1.37
C TYR A 401 -1.89 -7.91 2.61
N HIS A 402 -1.61 -6.82 3.31
CA HIS A 402 -2.37 -6.38 4.50
C HIS A 402 -3.82 -6.07 4.15
N THR A 403 -4.05 -5.27 3.11
CA THR A 403 -5.38 -4.89 2.61
C THR A 403 -6.20 -6.10 2.16
N MET A 404 -5.62 -6.96 1.31
CA MET A 404 -6.26 -8.20 0.87
C MET A 404 -6.65 -9.08 2.06
N THR A 405 -5.75 -9.21 3.04
CA THR A 405 -6.01 -10.02 4.24
C THR A 405 -7.15 -9.43 5.07
N ALA A 406 -7.08 -8.13 5.37
CA ALA A 406 -8.13 -7.43 6.12
C ALA A 406 -9.50 -7.56 5.42
N LEU A 407 -9.55 -7.35 4.10
CA LEU A 407 -10.78 -7.42 3.32
C LEU A 407 -11.41 -8.81 3.35
N PHE A 408 -10.61 -9.88 3.23
CA PHE A 408 -11.14 -11.23 3.34
C PHE A 408 -11.64 -11.52 4.77
N LEU A 409 -10.81 -11.18 5.77
CA LEU A 409 -11.07 -11.53 7.16
C LEU A 409 -12.31 -10.82 7.75
N ILE A 410 -12.67 -9.65 7.22
CA ILE A 410 -13.84 -8.91 7.71
C ILE A 410 -15.18 -9.51 7.28
N THR A 411 -15.17 -10.44 6.32
CA THR A 411 -16.38 -10.95 5.68
C THR A 411 -17.42 -11.50 6.69
N PRO A 412 -17.06 -12.29 7.71
CA PRO A 412 -18.04 -12.77 8.67
C PRO A 412 -18.73 -11.63 9.46
N ALA A 413 -17.97 -10.63 9.89
CA ALA A 413 -18.50 -9.46 10.59
C ALA A 413 -19.43 -8.65 9.68
N TRP A 414 -19.08 -8.48 8.40
CA TRP A 414 -19.95 -7.83 7.42
C TRP A 414 -21.30 -8.55 7.29
N LEU A 415 -21.29 -9.88 7.23
CA LEU A 415 -22.53 -10.65 7.11
C LEU A 415 -23.36 -10.59 8.40
N ARG A 416 -22.74 -10.65 9.59
CA ARG A 416 -23.44 -10.44 10.87
C ARG A 416 -24.07 -9.04 10.95
N PHE A 417 -23.36 -8.02 10.47
CA PHE A 417 -23.89 -6.66 10.38
C PHE A 417 -25.11 -6.60 9.46
N LEU A 418 -25.04 -7.14 8.23
CA LEU A 418 -26.17 -7.18 7.31
C LEU A 418 -27.39 -7.90 7.91
N GLU A 419 -27.16 -8.99 8.65
CA GLU A 419 -28.20 -9.72 9.36
C GLU A 419 -28.82 -8.89 10.49
N SER A 420 -28.00 -8.15 11.26
CA SER A 420 -28.47 -7.23 12.30
C SER A 420 -29.35 -6.09 11.73
N ARG A 421 -29.09 -5.71 10.47
CA ARG A 421 -29.90 -4.74 9.71
C ARG A 421 -31.09 -5.39 8.98
N ARG A 422 -31.31 -6.70 9.13
CA ARG A 422 -32.35 -7.48 8.46
C ARG A 422 -32.28 -7.41 6.92
N LEU A 423 -31.10 -7.13 6.38
CA LEU A 423 -30.84 -7.14 4.94
C LEU A 423 -30.60 -8.56 4.41
N ILE A 424 -30.16 -9.47 5.29
CA ILE A 424 -30.04 -10.90 5.01
C ILE A 424 -30.54 -11.71 6.22
N ASP A 425 -30.77 -13.01 6.02
CA ASP A 425 -31.03 -13.97 7.10
C ASP A 425 -29.81 -14.88 7.38
N ALA A 426 -29.84 -15.59 8.51
CA ALA A 426 -28.81 -16.55 8.90
C ALA A 426 -28.55 -17.64 7.84
N GLY A 427 -29.57 -18.01 7.06
CA GLY A 427 -29.46 -18.97 5.97
C GLY A 427 -28.59 -18.43 4.82
N ILE A 428 -28.80 -17.18 4.41
CA ILE A 428 -27.96 -16.47 3.44
C ILE A 428 -26.53 -16.37 3.97
N ARG A 429 -26.34 -15.90 5.21
CA ARG A 429 -25.02 -15.79 5.85
C ARG A 429 -24.25 -17.12 5.76
N ASN A 430 -24.87 -18.21 6.21
CA ASN A 430 -24.23 -19.53 6.24
C ASN A 430 -23.90 -20.06 4.84
N ARG A 431 -24.75 -19.80 3.83
CA ARG A 431 -24.45 -20.19 2.44
C ARG A 431 -23.25 -19.41 1.89
N VAL A 432 -23.18 -18.10 2.12
CA VAL A 432 -22.06 -17.26 1.66
C VAL A 432 -20.75 -17.70 2.32
N LEU A 433 -20.73 -17.89 3.64
CA LEU A 433 -19.53 -18.34 4.35
C LEU A 433 -19.04 -19.71 3.85
N ASN A 434 -19.96 -20.64 3.56
CA ASN A 434 -19.61 -21.94 3.00
C ASN A 434 -19.05 -21.84 1.58
N ASP A 435 -19.60 -20.96 0.74
CA ASP A 435 -19.08 -20.71 -0.62
C ASP A 435 -17.66 -20.10 -0.59
N LEU A 436 -17.30 -19.34 0.45
CA LEU A 436 -15.97 -18.74 0.60
C LEU A 436 -14.91 -19.67 1.21
N ARG A 437 -15.27 -20.82 1.81
CA ARG A 437 -14.30 -21.76 2.43
C ARG A 437 -13.17 -22.22 1.48
N PRO A 438 -13.43 -22.54 0.19
CA PRO A 438 -12.35 -22.87 -0.72
C PRO A 438 -11.38 -21.71 -0.94
N LEU A 439 -11.87 -20.47 -0.99
CA LEU A 439 -11.04 -19.27 -1.15
C LEU A 439 -10.17 -19.04 0.10
N HIS A 440 -10.74 -19.19 1.31
CA HIS A 440 -9.99 -19.19 2.57
C HIS A 440 -8.81 -20.17 2.54
N THR A 441 -9.04 -21.40 2.07
CA THR A 441 -8.00 -22.43 1.98
C THR A 441 -6.84 -22.01 1.06
N THR A 442 -7.16 -21.39 -0.09
CA THR A 442 -6.15 -20.84 -1.00
C THR A 442 -5.36 -19.71 -0.36
N LEU A 443 -6.05 -18.74 0.25
CA LEU A 443 -5.42 -17.59 0.92
C LEU A 443 -4.52 -18.01 2.07
N LEU A 444 -4.95 -19.02 2.85
CA LEU A 444 -4.14 -19.58 3.93
C LEU A 444 -2.81 -20.16 3.41
N GLY A 445 -2.81 -20.76 2.22
CA GLY A 445 -1.61 -21.22 1.53
C GLY A 445 -0.70 -20.08 1.06
N ILE A 446 -1.28 -18.94 0.67
CA ILE A 446 -0.54 -17.73 0.28
C ILE A 446 0.11 -17.10 1.51
N TRP A 447 -0.66 -16.83 2.58
CA TRP A 447 -0.15 -16.24 3.81
C TRP A 447 0.95 -17.08 4.45
N LYS A 448 0.83 -18.42 4.42
CA LYS A 448 1.88 -19.32 4.94
C LYS A 448 3.22 -19.15 4.24
N LYS A 449 3.21 -18.75 2.97
CA LYS A 449 4.42 -18.57 2.14
C LYS A 449 4.90 -17.13 2.12
N PHE A 450 4.24 -16.22 2.83
CA PHE A 450 4.61 -14.81 2.91
C PHE A 450 5.38 -14.57 4.22
N PRO A 451 6.72 -14.57 4.19
CA PRO A 451 7.52 -14.52 5.41
C PRO A 451 7.57 -13.12 6.01
N ASP A 452 7.32 -12.06 5.25
CA ASP A 452 7.44 -10.67 5.72
C ASP A 452 6.55 -10.41 6.93
N ASP A 453 5.33 -10.97 6.96
CA ASP A 453 4.40 -10.81 8.08
C ASP A 453 3.65 -12.13 8.41
N PRO A 454 4.12 -12.90 9.42
CA PRO A 454 3.50 -14.16 9.82
C PRO A 454 2.15 -13.97 10.53
N THR A 455 1.78 -12.74 10.91
CA THR A 455 0.49 -12.48 11.56
C THR A 455 -0.68 -12.67 10.60
N LEU A 456 -0.49 -12.44 9.30
CA LEU A 456 -1.52 -12.68 8.28
C LEU A 456 -1.98 -14.15 8.28
N TYR A 457 -1.02 -15.07 8.37
CA TYR A 457 -1.31 -16.50 8.45
C TYR A 457 -2.03 -16.86 9.76
N ARG A 458 -1.57 -16.31 10.89
CA ARG A 458 -2.18 -16.54 12.21
C ARG A 458 -3.64 -16.07 12.25
N ASP A 459 -3.91 -14.86 11.77
CA ASP A 459 -5.25 -14.29 11.70
C ASP A 459 -6.13 -15.11 10.73
N GLY A 460 -5.55 -15.53 9.59
CA GLY A 460 -6.17 -16.47 8.67
C GLY A 460 -6.61 -17.78 9.31
N GLN A 461 -5.82 -18.34 10.22
CA GLN A 461 -6.18 -19.58 10.94
C GLN A 461 -7.37 -19.39 11.89
N ALA A 462 -7.60 -18.17 12.41
CA ALA A 462 -8.71 -17.87 13.30
C ALA A 462 -10.04 -17.68 12.56
N TRP A 463 -10.01 -17.42 11.25
CA TRP A 463 -11.19 -17.12 10.45
C TRP A 463 -12.34 -18.14 10.55
N PRO A 464 -12.11 -19.48 10.53
CA PRO A 464 -13.21 -20.43 10.66
C PRO A 464 -13.97 -20.34 11.99
N ALA A 465 -13.26 -19.99 13.08
CA ALA A 465 -13.89 -19.78 14.38
C ALA A 465 -14.69 -18.47 14.40
N ASP A 466 -14.16 -17.41 13.79
CA ASP A 466 -14.89 -16.14 13.64
C ASP A 466 -16.15 -16.27 12.77
N ALA A 467 -16.05 -17.06 11.69
CA ALA A 467 -17.17 -17.37 10.80
C ALA A 467 -18.29 -18.16 11.49
N ALA A 468 -18.02 -18.83 12.61
CA ALA A 468 -18.99 -19.58 13.38
C ALA A 468 -19.69 -18.75 14.48
N LYS A 469 -19.27 -17.48 14.70
CA LYS A 469 -19.92 -16.60 15.67
C LYS A 469 -21.34 -16.23 15.20
N GLU A 470 -22.28 -16.24 16.13
CA GLU A 470 -23.62 -15.70 15.93
C GLU A 470 -23.60 -14.15 16.05
N PRO A 471 -24.61 -13.43 15.51
CA PRO A 471 -24.69 -11.98 15.62
C PRO A 471 -24.89 -11.60 17.07
N ALA A 472 -24.34 -10.44 17.47
CA ALA A 472 -24.68 -9.86 18.76
C ALA A 472 -26.20 -9.71 18.86
N THR A 473 -26.78 -10.19 19.97
CA THR A 473 -28.20 -9.91 20.24
C THR A 473 -28.31 -8.41 20.46
N PRO A 474 -29.18 -7.68 19.74
CA PRO A 474 -29.30 -6.25 19.94
C PRO A 474 -29.59 -5.98 21.42
N ALA A 475 -28.72 -5.20 22.07
CA ALA A 475 -29.02 -4.69 23.40
C ALA A 475 -30.31 -3.89 23.27
N GLY A 476 -31.35 -4.34 24.00
CA GLY A 476 -32.70 -3.80 23.93
C GLY A 476 -32.84 -2.37 24.43
#